data_AF-A0A2G9H717-F1
#
_entry.id   AF-A0A2G9H717-F1
#
_cell.length_a   1.000
_cell.length_b   1.000
_cell.length_c   1.000
_cell.angle_alpha   90.00
_cell.angle_beta   90.00
_cell.angle_gamma   90.00
#
_symmetry.space_group_name_H-M   'P 1'
#
loop_
_entity.id
_entity.type
_entity.pdbx_description
1 polymer ?
#
loop_
_entity_poly.entity_id
_entity_poly.type
_entity_poly.pdbx_seq_one_letter_code
_entity_poly.pdbx_strand_id
1 'polypeptide(L)'
;MTDSAHKMLEKLTVNFISRYLFHSFGYKTKKSKIYCRFNQQQIGNSDCGVYMCLWVKAFAQNTKEYWAYAKNCVINRHHAKMAMTILGHEK
;
A
#
# COMPACT_ATOMS: atom_id res chain seq x y z
N MET A 1 0.95 0.57 -16.21
CA MET A 1 -0.49 0.34 -15.95
C MET A 1 -1.25 1.51 -16.55
N THR A 2 -2.30 1.24 -17.32
CA THR A 2 -3.07 2.26 -18.04
C THR A 2 -3.92 3.10 -17.05
N ASP A 3 -3.98 4.41 -17.25
CA ASP A 3 -4.71 5.39 -16.41
C ASP A 3 -6.17 5.02 -16.10
N SER A 4 -6.78 4.18 -16.94
CA SER A 4 -8.16 3.70 -16.79
C SER A 4 -8.35 2.80 -15.56
N ALA A 5 -7.44 1.84 -15.33
CA ALA A 5 -7.57 0.91 -14.21
C ALA A 5 -7.38 1.61 -12.86
N HIS A 6 -6.49 2.62 -12.81
CA HIS A 6 -6.27 3.43 -11.62
C HIS A 6 -7.54 4.20 -11.24
N LYS A 7 -8.12 4.95 -12.18
CA LYS A 7 -9.36 5.70 -11.97
C LYS A 7 -10.55 4.82 -11.59
N MET A 8 -10.62 3.60 -12.12
CA MET A 8 -11.66 2.64 -11.76
C MET A 8 -11.52 2.18 -10.31
N LEU A 9 -10.32 1.77 -9.89
CA LEU A 9 -10.04 1.33 -8.53
C LEU A 9 -10.29 2.45 -7.51
N GLU A 10 -9.87 3.66 -7.84
CA GLU A 10 -10.13 4.88 -7.07
C GLU A 10 -11.63 5.07 -6.80
N LYS A 11 -12.45 5.04 -7.86
CA LYS A 11 -13.89 5.22 -7.77
C LYS A 11 -14.56 4.12 -6.95
N LEU A 12 -14.15 2.86 -7.14
CA LEU A 12 -14.68 1.73 -6.39
C LEU A 12 -14.36 1.84 -4.90
N THR A 13 -13.12 2.20 -4.57
CA THR A 13 -12.65 2.34 -3.19
C THR A 13 -13.39 3.47 -2.46
N VAL A 14 -13.49 4.64 -3.09
CA VAL A 14 -14.23 5.78 -2.52
C VAL A 14 -15.70 5.42 -2.32
N ASN A 15 -16.35 4.82 -3.32
CA ASN A 15 -17.75 4.42 -3.21
C ASN A 15 -17.98 3.41 -2.09
N PHE A 16 -17.08 2.43 -1.94
CA PHE A 16 -17.16 1.43 -0.87
C PHE A 16 -17.07 2.09 0.51
N ILE A 17 -16.04 2.92 0.74
CA ILE A 17 -15.83 3.61 2.03
C ILE A 17 -17.00 4.56 2.34
N SER A 18 -17.43 5.37 1.36
CA SER A 18 -18.56 6.29 1.54
C SER A 18 -19.85 5.56 1.92
N ARG A 19 -20.17 4.45 1.24
CA ARG A 19 -21.34 3.63 1.56
C ARG A 19 -21.22 2.99 2.94
N TYR A 20 -20.06 2.42 3.26
CA TYR A 20 -19.81 1.82 4.57
C TYR A 20 -20.00 2.84 5.71
N LEU A 21 -19.44 4.05 5.57
CA LEU A 21 -19.57 5.11 6.57
C LEU A 21 -21.01 5.62 6.71
N PHE A 22 -21.75 5.72 5.59
CA PHE A 22 -23.15 6.12 5.63
C PHE A 22 -24.03 5.07 6.30
N HIS A 23 -23.89 3.79 5.93
CA HIS A 23 -24.71 2.72 6.48
C HIS A 23 -24.38 2.39 7.94
N SER A 24 -23.11 2.47 8.32
CA SER A 24 -22.68 2.10 9.68
C SER A 24 -22.82 3.25 10.68
N PHE A 25 -22.66 4.51 10.23
CA PHE A 25 -22.55 5.67 11.13
C PHE A 25 -23.40 6.89 10.71
N GLY A 26 -24.14 6.82 9.60
CA GLY A 26 -24.92 7.97 9.09
C GLY A 26 -24.06 9.09 8.49
N TYR A 27 -22.75 8.89 8.34
CA TYR A 27 -21.84 9.93 7.85
C TYR A 27 -21.96 10.12 6.34
N LYS A 28 -22.30 11.35 5.93
CA LYS A 28 -22.22 11.79 4.53
C LYS A 28 -20.81 12.29 4.25
N THR A 29 -20.02 11.52 3.52
CA THR A 29 -18.69 11.94 3.07
C THR A 29 -18.81 13.02 1.99
N LYS A 30 -18.10 14.14 2.14
CA LYS A 30 -17.86 15.08 1.03
C LYS A 30 -16.91 14.44 0.00
N LYS A 31 -16.71 15.09 -1.17
CA LYS A 31 -15.76 14.64 -2.22
C LYS A 31 -14.46 14.10 -1.59
N SER A 32 -14.26 12.78 -1.67
CA SER A 32 -13.05 12.14 -1.16
C SER A 32 -11.89 12.50 -2.07
N LYS A 33 -10.73 12.81 -1.46
CA LYS A 33 -9.48 13.03 -2.18
C LYS A 33 -8.62 11.79 -2.03
N ILE A 34 -8.11 11.32 -3.16
CA ILE A 34 -7.13 10.23 -3.18
C ILE A 34 -5.77 10.87 -3.36
N TYR A 35 -4.83 10.47 -2.50
CA TYR A 35 -3.47 10.95 -2.54
C TYR A 35 -2.59 9.80 -3.03
N CYS A 36 -2.19 9.88 -4.29
CA CYS A 36 -1.16 8.99 -4.81
C CYS A 36 0.21 9.51 -4.37
N ARG A 37 0.91 8.74 -3.55
CA ARG A 37 2.27 9.08 -3.15
C ARG A 37 3.25 8.49 -4.15
N PHE A 38 4.25 9.27 -4.54
CA PHE A 38 5.36 8.77 -5.34
C PHE A 38 6.13 7.72 -4.55
N ASN A 39 6.06 6.49 -5.04
CA ASN A 39 6.76 5.34 -4.50
C ASN A 39 7.84 4.90 -5.50
N GLN A 40 8.87 4.22 -5.01
CA GLN A 40 9.85 3.55 -5.86
C GLN A 40 9.10 2.61 -6.82
N GLN A 41 9.30 2.81 -8.13
CA GLN A 41 8.72 1.93 -9.13
C GLN A 41 9.37 0.55 -9.04
N GLN A 42 8.55 -0.48 -9.25
CA GLN A 42 9.04 -1.84 -9.32
C GLN A 42 9.93 -2.01 -10.54
N ILE A 43 11.07 -2.67 -10.34
CA ILE A 43 11.93 -3.16 -11.42
C ILE A 43 11.60 -4.64 -11.62
N GLY A 44 11.26 -5.04 -12.84
CA GLY A 44 10.82 -6.42 -13.14
C GLY A 44 9.35 -6.69 -12.77
N ASN A 45 8.93 -7.96 -12.86
CA ASN A 45 7.50 -8.31 -12.89
C ASN A 45 7.06 -9.21 -11.73
N SER A 46 7.98 -9.76 -10.94
CA SER A 46 7.71 -10.80 -9.92
C SER A 46 7.55 -10.28 -8.49
N ASP A 47 8.01 -9.08 -8.19
CA ASP A 47 8.14 -8.59 -6.81
C ASP A 47 7.02 -7.62 -6.38
N CYS A 48 5.92 -7.51 -7.13
CA CYS A 48 4.87 -6.53 -6.82
C CYS A 48 4.32 -6.69 -5.40
N GLY A 49 4.17 -7.93 -4.92
CA GLY A 49 3.77 -8.23 -3.55
C GLY A 49 4.78 -7.77 -2.49
N VAL A 50 6.08 -7.93 -2.76
CA VAL A 50 7.16 -7.50 -1.84
C VAL A 50 7.18 -5.97 -1.73
N TYR A 51 7.05 -5.27 -2.87
CA TYR A 51 6.91 -3.81 -2.88
C TYR A 51 5.66 -3.36 -2.11
N MET A 52 4.52 -4.02 -2.29
CA MET A 52 3.29 -3.72 -1.55
C MET A 52 3.50 -3.85 -0.03
N CYS A 53 4.08 -4.95 0.44
CA CYS A 53 4.35 -5.15 1.87
C CYS A 53 5.30 -4.07 2.43
N LEU A 54 6.34 -3.71 1.68
CA LEU A 54 7.28 -2.66 2.06
C LEU A 54 6.59 -1.29 2.22
N TRP A 55 5.77 -0.89 1.25
CA TRP A 55 5.06 0.40 1.29
C TRP A 55 3.97 0.43 2.35
N VAL A 56 3.24 -0.67 2.55
CA VAL A 56 2.26 -0.79 3.64
C VAL A 56 2.94 -0.67 4.99
N LYS A 57 4.11 -1.29 5.17
CA LYS A 57 4.89 -1.16 6.41
C LYS A 57 5.32 0.29 6.66
N ALA A 58 5.81 0.97 5.63
CA ALA A 58 6.20 2.38 5.75
C ALA A 58 4.99 3.28 6.05
N PHE A 59 3.84 3.01 5.45
CA PHE A 59 2.60 3.72 5.71
C PHE A 59 2.09 3.51 7.14
N ALA A 60 2.12 2.27 7.63
CA ALA A 60 1.66 1.93 8.99
C ALA A 60 2.53 2.57 10.08
N GLN A 61 3.85 2.61 9.87
CA GLN A 61 4.78 3.23 10.82
C GLN A 61 4.78 4.76 10.73
N ASN A 62 4.62 5.28 9.51
CA ASN A 62 4.55 6.70 9.19
C ASN A 62 5.70 7.58 9.74
N THR A 63 6.88 7.00 9.96
CA THR A 63 8.08 7.76 10.38
C THR A 63 9.02 8.02 9.22
N LYS A 64 9.83 9.09 9.32
CA LYS A 64 10.80 9.46 8.28
C LYS A 64 11.78 8.32 7.98
N GLU A 65 12.17 7.58 9.00
CA GLU A 65 13.12 6.47 8.94
C GLU A 65 12.55 5.32 8.10
N TYR A 66 11.29 4.95 8.32
CA TYR A 66 10.63 3.90 7.54
C TYR A 66 10.35 4.32 6.10
N TRP A 67 10.03 5.59 5.87
CA TRP A 67 9.91 6.14 4.52
C TRP A 67 11.24 6.13 3.77
N ALA A 68 12.33 6.52 4.44
CA ALA A 68 13.68 6.47 3.87
C ALA A 68 14.14 5.02 3.61
N TYR A 69 13.82 4.10 4.52
CA TYR A 69 14.07 2.67 4.34
C TYR A 69 13.34 2.13 3.09
N ALA A 70 12.04 2.40 2.95
CA ALA A 70 11.27 1.93 1.80
C ALA A 70 11.77 2.50 0.48
N LYS A 71 12.17 3.78 0.45
CA LYS A 71 12.66 4.44 -0.77
C LYS A 71 14.02 3.90 -1.25
N ASN A 72 14.88 3.47 -0.33
CA ASN A 72 16.24 3.01 -0.63
C ASN A 72 16.39 1.48 -0.49
N CYS A 73 15.28 0.76 -0.45
CA CYS A 73 15.29 -0.66 -0.14
C CYS A 73 15.86 -1.49 -1.29
N VAL A 74 16.78 -2.40 -0.95
CA VAL A 74 17.21 -3.46 -1.88
C VAL A 74 16.24 -4.62 -1.75
N ILE A 75 15.37 -4.78 -2.74
CA ILE A 75 14.19 -5.66 -2.70
C ILE A 75 14.56 -7.12 -2.41
N ASN A 76 15.62 -7.66 -3.03
CA ASN A 76 16.05 -9.04 -2.78
C ASN A 76 16.40 -9.28 -1.30
N ARG A 77 17.03 -8.30 -0.63
CA ARG A 77 17.34 -8.40 0.80
C ARG A 77 16.06 -8.30 1.64
N HIS A 78 15.11 -7.47 1.22
CA HIS A 78 13.82 -7.37 1.90
C HIS A 78 13.00 -8.64 1.79
N HIS A 79 12.96 -9.25 0.61
CA HIS A 79 12.30 -10.53 0.35
C HIS A 79 12.88 -11.63 1.26
N ALA A 80 14.20 -11.79 1.30
CA ALA A 80 14.86 -12.73 2.21
C ALA A 80 14.52 -12.45 3.69
N LYS A 81 14.50 -11.18 4.11
CA LYS A 81 14.12 -10.78 5.47
C LYS A 81 12.65 -11.13 5.78
N MET A 82 11.73 -10.94 4.85
CA MET A 82 10.34 -11.32 5.00
C MET A 82 10.20 -12.84 5.17
N ALA A 83 10.87 -13.63 4.33
CA ALA A 83 10.87 -15.09 4.43
C ALA A 83 11.36 -15.57 5.81
N MET A 84 12.51 -15.03 6.27
CA MET A 84 13.03 -15.34 7.61
C MET A 84 12.08 -14.94 8.74
N THR A 85 11.38 -13.82 8.59
CA THR A 85 10.40 -13.38 9.59
C THR A 85 9.24 -14.36 9.65
N ILE A 86 8.67 -14.75 8.50
CA ILE A 86 7.55 -15.69 8.43
C ILE A 86 7.95 -17.05 9.03
N LEU A 87 9.06 -17.63 8.58
CA LEU A 87 9.56 -18.92 9.08
C LEU A 87 9.92 -18.87 10.57
N GLY A 88 10.38 -17.72 11.07
CA GLY A 88 10.65 -17.52 12.49
C GLY A 88 9.40 -17.45 13.38
N HIS A 89 8.24 -17.18 12.79
CA HIS A 89 6.94 -17.13 13.47
C HIS A 89 6.15 -18.44 13.36
N GLU A 90 6.59 -19.42 12.55
CA GLU A 90 5.98 -20.76 12.45
C GLU A 90 6.41 -21.73 13.57
N LYS A 91 6.64 -21.23 14.80
CA LYS A 91 6.94 -22.07 15.96
C LYS A 91 5.69 -22.49 16.72
#